data_AF-A0A1F7XN93-F1
#
_entry.id   AF-A0A1F7XN93-F1
#
_cell.length_a   1.000
_cell.length_b   1.000
_cell.length_c   1.000
_cell.angle_alpha   90.00
_cell.angle_beta   90.00
_cell.angle_gamma   90.00
#
_symmetry.space_group_name_H-M   'P 1'
#
loop_
_entity.id
_entity.type
_entity.pdbx_description
1 polymer ?
#
loop_
_entity_poly.entity_id
_entity_poly.type
_entity_poly.pdbx_seq_one_letter_code
_entity_poly.pdbx_strand_id
1 'polypeptide(L)' 'MTNKQNAIDHLNNHQMYPATREDLIKECNELSDFSDKDKEWFIKHLPEGTYKSADEVIKAIGL' A
#
# COMPACT_ATOMS: atom_id res chain seq x y z
N MET A 1 -13.70 -10.08 0.72
CA MET A 1 -13.04 -9.30 -0.36
C MET A 1 -13.32 -7.82 -0.14
N THR A 2 -12.95 -7.27 1.03
CA THR A 2 -13.61 -6.03 1.52
C THR A 2 -12.69 -4.82 1.59
N ASN A 3 -11.37 -4.98 1.55
CA ASN A 3 -10.43 -3.86 1.77
C ASN A 3 -9.60 -3.47 0.54
N LYS A 4 -9.78 -4.14 -0.61
CA LYS A 4 -9.03 -3.83 -1.85
C LYS A 4 -9.31 -2.41 -2.35
N GLN A 5 -10.58 -2.01 -2.38
CA GLN A 5 -10.98 -0.70 -2.88
C GLN A 5 -10.48 0.44 -1.98
N ASN A 6 -10.52 0.26 -0.67
CA ASN A 6 -9.99 1.22 0.31
C ASN A 6 -8.46 1.33 0.20
N ALA A 7 -7.74 0.20 0.03
CA ALA A 7 -6.30 0.21 -0.23
C ALA A 7 -5.95 0.98 -1.51
N ILE A 8 -6.69 0.73 -2.61
CA ILE A 8 -6.51 1.43 -3.87
C ILE A 8 -6.78 2.93 -3.70
N ASP A 9 -7.84 3.31 -3.00
CA ASP A 9 -8.18 4.71 -2.76
C ASP A 9 -7.10 5.43 -1.95
N HIS A 10 -6.63 4.81 -0.86
CA HIS A 10 -5.54 5.35 -0.04
C HIS A 10 -4.26 5.54 -0.85
N LEU A 11 -3.90 4.54 -1.67
CA LEU A 11 -2.75 4.64 -2.55
C LEU A 11 -2.91 5.75 -3.59
N ASN A 12 -4.12 6.04 -4.09
CA ASN A 12 -4.32 7.07 -5.12
C ASN A 12 -4.44 8.49 -4.56
N ASN A 13 -5.12 8.66 -3.42
CA ASN A 13 -5.52 9.98 -2.92
C ASN A 13 -4.70 10.46 -1.72
N HIS A 14 -4.15 9.55 -0.92
CA HIS A 14 -3.49 9.88 0.33
C HIS A 14 -1.97 9.68 0.30
N GLN A 15 -1.49 8.80 -0.57
CA GLN A 15 -0.06 8.49 -0.65
C GLN A 15 0.69 9.45 -1.56
N MET A 16 1.84 9.95 -1.09
CA MET A 16 2.73 10.79 -1.88
C MET A 16 3.76 9.93 -2.61
N TYR A 17 3.97 10.23 -3.89
CA TYR A 17 4.95 9.54 -4.72
C TYR A 17 5.99 10.50 -5.28
N PRO A 18 7.24 10.04 -5.54
CA PRO A 18 7.72 8.66 -5.38
C PRO A 18 7.87 8.22 -3.91
N ALA A 19 7.52 6.97 -3.61
CA ALA A 19 7.59 6.36 -2.29
C ALA A 19 8.41 5.07 -2.32
N THR A 20 9.22 4.82 -1.29
CA THR A 20 9.91 3.53 -1.15
C THR A 20 8.99 2.50 -0.47
N ARG A 21 9.35 1.21 -0.57
CA ARG A 21 8.68 0.16 0.23
C ARG A 21 8.63 0.54 1.71
N GLU A 22 9.71 1.08 2.27
CA GLU A 22 9.77 1.43 3.69
C GLU A 22 8.81 2.57 4.04
N ASP A 23 8.69 3.59 3.18
CA ASP A 23 7.72 4.68 3.35
C ASP A 23 6.29 4.13 3.31
N LEU A 24 5.96 3.31 2.31
CA LEU A 24 4.65 2.68 2.18
C LEU A 24 4.30 1.80 3.38
N ILE A 25 5.28 1.09 3.95
CA ILE A 25 5.08 0.25 5.14
C ILE A 25 4.85 1.10 6.39
N LYS A 26 5.60 2.20 6.57
CA LYS A 26 5.38 3.12 7.69
C LYS A 26 3.98 3.70 7.65
N GLU A 27 3.61 4.27 6.51
CA GLU A 27 2.28 4.82 6.27
C GLU A 27 1.19 3.76 6.51
N CYS A 28 1.36 2.55 5.95
CA CYS A 28 0.42 1.44 6.13
C CYS A 28 0.23 1.05 7.61
N ASN A 29 1.30 1.11 8.43
CA ASN A 29 1.20 0.84 9.86
C ASN A 29 0.38 1.89 10.61
N GLU A 30 0.44 3.15 10.16
CA GLU A 30 -0.31 4.27 10.76
C GLU A 30 -1.80 4.27 10.36
N LEU A 31 -2.20 3.49 9.36
CA LEU A 31 -3.60 3.40 8.95
C LEU A 31 -4.45 2.67 9.98
N SER A 32 -5.27 3.42 10.72
CA SER A 32 -6.20 2.84 11.69
C SER A 32 -7.42 2.17 11.02
N ASP A 33 -7.67 2.48 9.75
CA ASP A 33 -8.80 1.95 8.95
C ASP A 33 -8.54 0.51 8.45
N PHE A 34 -7.29 0.05 8.47
CA PHE A 34 -6.89 -1.28 8.01
C PHE A 34 -6.66 -2.23 9.18
N SER A 35 -7.14 -3.47 9.03
CA SER A 35 -6.87 -4.53 10.01
C SER A 35 -5.42 -4.99 9.94
N ASP A 36 -4.87 -5.51 11.05
CA ASP A 36 -3.50 -6.02 11.10
C ASP A 36 -3.21 -7.05 10.00
N LYS A 37 -4.18 -7.91 9.68
CA LYS A 37 -4.07 -8.89 8.59
C LYS A 37 -3.88 -8.26 7.22
N ASP A 38 -4.55 -7.14 6.94
CA ASP A 38 -4.39 -6.43 5.66
C ASP A 38 -3.02 -5.75 5.60
N LYS A 39 -2.56 -5.16 6.72
CA LYS A 39 -1.23 -4.57 6.83
C LYS A 39 -0.13 -5.61 6.63
N GLU A 40 -0.22 -6.76 7.32
CA GLU A 40 0.73 -7.86 7.17
C GLU A 40 0.74 -8.41 5.74
N TRP A 41 -0.43 -8.55 5.11
CA TRP A 41 -0.53 -8.98 3.72
C TRP A 41 0.18 -8.00 2.79
N PHE A 42 -0.06 -6.70 2.95
CA PHE A 42 0.57 -5.65 2.16
C PHE A 42 2.08 -5.65 2.33
N ILE A 43 2.58 -5.68 3.56
CA ILE A 43 4.02 -5.74 3.88
C ILE A 43 4.68 -6.96 3.24
N LYS A 44 4.00 -8.12 3.22
CA LYS A 44 4.51 -9.37 2.66
C LYS A 44 4.49 -9.42 1.14
N HIS A 45 3.49 -8.80 0.50
CA HIS A 45 3.31 -8.84 -0.95
C HIS A 45 3.96 -7.67 -1.67
N LEU A 46 4.25 -6.56 -0.98
CA LEU A 46 4.93 -5.41 -1.56
C LEU A 46 6.42 -5.71 -1.73
N PRO A 47 6.94 -5.84 -2.98
CA PRO A 47 8.36 -6.06 -3.19
C PRO A 47 9.21 -4.86 -2.77
N GLU A 48 10.51 -5.07 -2.57
CA GLU A 48 11.43 -3.95 -2.39
C GLU A 48 11.50 -3.12 -3.67
N GLY A 49 11.49 -1.80 -3.51
CA GLY A 49 11.56 -0.88 -4.64
C GLY A 49 11.14 0.54 -4.28
N THR A 50 11.18 1.39 -5.30
CA THR A 50 10.64 2.75 -5.27
C THR A 50 9.54 2.84 -6.31
N TYR A 51 8.36 3.25 -5.88
CA TYR A 51 7.16 3.35 -6.69
C TYR A 51 6.91 4.81 -7.00
N LYS A 52 6.70 5.14 -8.28
CA LYS A 52 6.46 6.51 -8.75
C LYS A 52 4.99 6.89 -8.74
N SER A 53 4.11 5.90 -8.63
CA SER A 53 2.65 6.08 -8.63
C SER A 53 1.95 4.93 -7.91
N ALA A 54 0.69 5.17 -7.52
CA ALA A 54 -0.22 4.16 -6.98
C ALA A 54 -0.36 2.93 -7.89
N ASP A 55 -0.47 3.13 -9.20
CA ASP A 55 -0.60 2.05 -10.19
C ASP A 55 0.58 1.07 -10.13
N GLU A 56 1.80 1.55 -9.88
CA GLU A 56 2.97 0.66 -9.76
C GLU A 56 2.88 -0.19 -8.48
N VAL A 57 2.41 0.39 -7.37
CA VAL A 57 2.19 -0.36 -6.11
C VAL A 57 1.12 -1.43 -6.32
N ILE A 58 -0.04 -1.03 -6.88
CA ILE A 58 -1.20 -1.90 -7.14
C ILE A 58 -0.80 -3.07 -8.05
N LYS A 59 -0.08 -2.81 -9.14
CA LYS A 59 0.46 -3.84 -10.02
C LYS A 59 1.45 -4.75 -9.31
N ALA A 60 2.32 -4.21 -8.46
CA ALA A 60 3.34 -5.00 -7.76
C ALA A 60 2.74 -5.99 -6.75
N ILE A 61 1.62 -5.63 -6.12
CA ILE A 61 0.90 -6.49 -5.16
C ILE A 61 -0.26 -7.28 -5.78
N GLY A 62 -0.52 -7.12 -7.09
CA GLY A 62 -1.53 -7.85 -7.84
C GLY A 62 -2.98 -7.49 -7.47
N LEU A 63 -3.24 -6.20 -7.21
CA LEU A 63 -4.58 -5.68 -6.94
C LEU A 63 -5.28 -5.13 -8.18
#